data_AF-L1KJ46-F1
#
_entry.id   AF-L1KJ46-F1
#
_cell.length_a   1.000
_cell.length_b   1.000
_cell.length_c   1.000
_cell.angle_alpha   90.00
_cell.angle_beta   90.00
_cell.angle_gamma   90.00
#
_symmetry.space_group_name_H-M   'P 1'
#
loop_
_entity.id
_entity.type
_entity.pdbx_description
1 polymer ?
#
loop_
_entity_poly.entity_id
_entity_poly.type
_entity_poly.pdbx_seq_one_letter_code
_entity_poly.pdbx_strand_id
1 'polypeptide(L)'
;MRHAGPRTSPLGPTTIFRSRCPGRGTADRVHDADQWAAVAAYATGRGDRAILCRPEYVPLARHAWASGAPRRPPEQDGAEPEQDGADTEHDMPTRILLEGRPGVGKTTIVRRLAALLSTRRAVGFTTEEIRHGGTRSGFALETLEGDMRAVLAHVDFPGPPRVGRYGVDLGVMERLALPPLRSAAAEPAPGDLVLIDELGRMELACTAFQETVRILFASDIDIVATVHAHSDPFTDALKQRPDITLVQVTRANRDALPEDLAARLEGP
;
A
#
# COMPACT_ATOMS: atom_id res chain seq x y z
N MET A 1 -70.55 -1.86 51.35
CA MET A 1 -70.51 -2.27 49.92
C MET A 1 -69.03 -2.36 49.54
N ARG A 2 -68.42 -3.48 49.08
CA ARG A 2 -68.73 -4.36 47.92
C ARG A 2 -68.78 -3.53 46.62
N HIS A 3 -68.06 -3.76 45.52
CA HIS A 3 -67.09 -4.78 45.03
C HIS A 3 -66.19 -4.09 43.96
N ALA A 4 -65.04 -4.56 43.41
CA ALA A 4 -64.15 -5.74 43.55
C ALA A 4 -62.73 -5.41 42.99
N GLY A 5 -61.82 -6.40 42.86
CA GLY A 5 -60.61 -6.37 41.98
C GLY A 5 -60.82 -7.26 40.73
N PRO A 6 -59.79 -7.88 40.09
CA PRO A 6 -58.33 -7.80 40.32
C PRO A 6 -57.43 -7.87 39.03
N ARG A 7 -56.07 -7.77 39.17
CA ARG A 7 -54.96 -8.31 38.30
C ARG A 7 -54.97 -7.96 36.77
N THR A 8 -53.88 -7.58 36.09
CA THR A 8 -52.67 -8.39 35.73
C THR A 8 -51.59 -7.54 35.02
N SER A 9 -50.31 -7.84 35.27
CA SER A 9 -49.17 -7.65 34.33
C SER A 9 -48.94 -9.00 33.56
N PRO A 10 -48.02 -9.18 32.56
CA PRO A 10 -46.88 -8.32 32.19
C PRO A 10 -46.52 -8.21 30.67
N LEU A 11 -45.48 -7.42 30.39
CA LEU A 11 -44.43 -7.56 29.35
C LEU A 11 -44.76 -8.24 28.01
N GLY A 12 -44.75 -7.45 26.92
CA GLY A 12 -44.69 -7.95 25.53
C GLY A 12 -43.27 -8.38 25.10
N PRO A 13 -43.13 -9.23 24.06
CA PRO A 13 -41.93 -10.03 23.85
C PRO A 13 -40.80 -9.35 23.05
N THR A 14 -39.57 -9.56 23.50
CA THR A 14 -38.35 -9.38 22.70
C THR A 14 -38.19 -10.52 21.71
N THR A 15 -38.28 -10.25 20.41
CA THR A 15 -38.04 -11.26 19.36
C THR A 15 -36.56 -11.60 19.25
N ILE A 16 -36.12 -12.62 20.00
CA ILE A 16 -34.79 -13.22 19.83
C ILE A 16 -34.89 -14.32 18.76
N PHE A 17 -34.35 -14.04 17.57
CA PHE A 17 -34.28 -15.02 16.50
C PHE A 17 -33.16 -16.05 16.77
N ARG A 18 -33.48 -17.12 17.49
CA ARG A 18 -32.58 -18.29 17.64
C ARG A 18 -32.67 -19.20 16.41
N SER A 19 -31.79 -18.99 15.44
CA SER A 19 -31.49 -20.03 14.45
C SER A 19 -30.79 -21.21 15.15
N ARG A 20 -31.30 -22.43 14.94
CA ARG A 20 -30.66 -23.66 15.43
C ARG A 20 -29.57 -24.09 14.46
N CYS A 21 -28.32 -24.17 14.92
CA CYS A 21 -27.26 -24.90 14.22
C CYS A 21 -27.35 -26.40 14.53
N PRO A 22 -27.41 -27.30 13.52
CA PRO A 22 -27.09 -28.71 13.69
C PRO A 22 -25.64 -29.01 13.26
N GLY A 23 -24.96 -29.88 14.00
CA GLY A 23 -23.70 -30.51 13.56
C GLY A 23 -22.42 -29.81 14.06
N ARG A 24 -21.72 -30.46 14.99
CA ARG A 24 -20.31 -30.15 15.29
C ARG A 24 -19.43 -30.84 14.25
N GLY A 25 -18.60 -30.08 13.56
CA GLY A 25 -17.37 -30.56 12.92
C GLY A 25 -16.21 -29.72 13.42
N THR A 26 -15.27 -30.32 14.14
CA THR A 26 -14.12 -29.61 14.71
C THR A 26 -13.08 -29.33 13.64
N ALA A 27 -12.84 -28.06 13.33
CA ALA A 27 -11.64 -27.59 12.62
C ALA A 27 -11.36 -26.14 13.04
N ASP A 28 -10.13 -25.88 13.49
CA ASP A 28 -9.70 -24.55 13.93
C ASP A 28 -9.72 -23.51 12.80
N ARG A 29 -10.27 -22.33 13.10
CA ARG A 29 -9.86 -21.07 12.47
C ARG A 29 -10.32 -19.82 13.24
N VAL A 30 -9.49 -19.38 14.19
CA VAL A 30 -9.63 -18.05 14.81
C VAL A 30 -8.98 -17.00 13.90
N HIS A 31 -9.65 -16.65 12.80
CA HIS A 31 -9.25 -15.52 11.91
C HIS A 31 -10.40 -14.86 11.13
N ASP A 32 -11.66 -15.30 11.29
CA ASP A 32 -12.80 -14.84 10.46
C ASP A 32 -13.52 -13.60 11.06
N ALA A 33 -13.43 -13.37 12.38
CA ALA A 33 -14.25 -12.37 13.09
C ALA A 33 -14.02 -10.92 12.60
N ASP A 34 -12.77 -10.51 12.42
CA ASP A 34 -12.41 -9.13 12.08
C ASP A 34 -12.75 -8.80 10.61
N GLN A 35 -12.68 -9.81 9.72
CA GLN A 35 -13.02 -9.65 8.30
C GLN A 35 -14.51 -9.32 8.12
N TRP A 36 -15.40 -10.04 8.82
CA TRP A 36 -16.84 -9.76 8.80
C TRP A 36 -17.22 -8.46 9.50
N ALA A 37 -16.51 -8.08 10.57
CA ALA A 37 -16.75 -6.80 11.26
C ALA A 37 -16.54 -5.59 10.33
N ALA A 38 -15.49 -5.59 9.51
CA ALA A 38 -15.21 -4.52 8.55
C ALA A 38 -16.27 -4.44 7.43
N VAL A 39 -16.70 -5.57 6.87
CA VAL A 39 -17.78 -5.61 5.85
C VAL A 39 -19.12 -5.15 6.45
N ALA A 40 -19.43 -5.55 7.68
CA ALA A 40 -20.62 -5.11 8.41
C ALA A 40 -20.60 -3.60 8.74
N ALA A 41 -19.43 -3.06 9.13
CA ALA A 41 -19.27 -1.62 9.36
C ALA A 41 -19.47 -0.80 8.08
N TYR A 42 -18.92 -1.27 6.94
CA TYR A 42 -19.15 -0.65 5.64
C TYR A 42 -20.64 -0.67 5.25
N ALA A 43 -21.31 -1.80 5.46
CA ALA A 43 -22.73 -1.96 5.14
C ALA A 43 -23.68 -1.15 6.05
N THR A 44 -23.23 -0.75 7.24
CA THR A 44 -24.07 -0.03 8.23
C THR A 44 -23.75 1.46 8.38
N GLY A 45 -22.71 2.00 7.72
CA GLY A 45 -22.23 3.36 7.97
C GLY A 45 -21.70 4.15 6.76
N ARG A 46 -22.58 4.91 6.10
CA ARG A 46 -22.23 6.21 5.47
C ARG A 46 -23.23 7.29 5.91
N GLY A 47 -22.93 7.89 7.07
CA GLY A 47 -23.48 9.19 7.47
C GLY A 47 -22.54 10.32 7.08
N ASP A 48 -23.08 11.50 6.83
CA ASP A 48 -22.35 12.66 6.29
C ASP A 48 -21.09 13.06 7.06
N ARG A 49 -20.02 13.36 6.31
CA ARG A 49 -19.46 14.72 6.25
C ARG A 49 -18.43 14.89 5.14
N ALA A 50 -18.73 15.78 4.19
CA ALA A 50 -17.73 16.32 3.29
C ALA A 50 -16.78 17.24 4.07
N ILE A 51 -15.51 16.87 4.17
CA ILE A 51 -14.45 17.78 4.63
C ILE A 51 -13.94 18.55 3.39
N LEU A 52 -14.46 19.76 3.21
CA LEU A 52 -13.92 20.73 2.25
C LEU A 52 -12.62 21.34 2.81
N CYS A 53 -11.52 20.59 2.74
CA CYS A 53 -10.19 21.16 2.93
C CYS A 53 -9.78 21.94 1.67
N ARG A 54 -9.87 23.28 1.75
CA ARG A 54 -9.16 24.16 0.82
C ARG A 54 -7.65 24.00 1.04
N PRO A 55 -6.81 23.98 -0.01
CA PRO A 55 -5.38 24.13 0.16
C PRO A 55 -5.06 25.59 0.53
N GLU A 56 -4.51 25.81 1.73
CA GLU A 56 -3.86 27.09 2.04
C GLU A 56 -2.50 27.16 1.33
N TYR A 57 -2.37 28.16 0.47
CA TYR A 57 -1.17 28.43 -0.30
C TYR A 57 -0.17 29.21 0.57
N VAL A 58 0.97 28.59 0.89
CA VAL A 58 2.09 29.25 1.57
C VAL A 58 3.09 29.73 0.52
N PRO A 59 3.35 31.04 0.38
CA PRO A 59 4.25 31.56 -0.64
C PRO A 59 5.72 31.37 -0.26
N LEU A 60 6.51 30.79 -1.16
CA LEU A 60 7.98 30.78 -1.04
C LEU A 60 8.53 32.20 -1.15
N ALA A 61 9.36 32.58 -0.17
CA ALA A 61 9.91 33.92 -0.04
C ALA A 61 10.93 34.23 -1.15
N ARG A 62 10.63 35.26 -1.96
CA ARG A 62 11.57 35.85 -2.91
C ARG A 62 12.83 36.33 -2.18
N HIS A 63 13.99 35.79 -2.54
CA HIS A 63 15.28 36.43 -2.24
C HIS A 63 15.85 37.04 -3.52
N ALA A 64 16.29 38.29 -3.41
CA ALA A 64 16.49 39.17 -4.55
C ALA A 64 17.83 38.94 -5.26
N TRP A 65 17.82 39.06 -6.58
CA TRP A 65 19.04 39.30 -7.35
C TRP A 65 19.45 40.76 -7.19
N ALA A 66 20.66 41.00 -6.67
CA ALA A 66 21.30 42.31 -6.67
C ALA A 66 22.52 42.28 -7.59
N SER A 67 22.55 43.17 -8.57
CA SER A 67 23.58 43.26 -9.60
C SER A 67 24.75 44.16 -9.17
N GLY A 68 25.99 43.76 -9.50
CA GLY A 68 27.18 44.58 -9.31
C GLY A 68 28.45 43.91 -9.83
N ALA A 69 29.08 44.50 -10.84
CA ALA A 69 30.25 43.95 -11.53
C ALA A 69 31.59 44.58 -11.02
N PRO A 70 32.75 44.29 -11.64
CA PRO A 70 33.81 43.49 -11.03
C PRO A 70 34.94 44.32 -10.37
N ARG A 71 35.79 43.65 -9.58
CA ARG A 71 37.12 44.14 -9.18
C ARG A 71 38.19 43.08 -9.43
N ARG A 72 39.38 43.53 -9.83
CA ARG A 72 40.55 42.68 -10.17
C ARG A 72 41.18 42.05 -8.91
N PRO A 73 41.90 40.92 -9.06
CA PRO A 73 42.54 40.22 -7.94
C PRO A 73 43.94 40.78 -7.62
N PRO A 74 44.48 40.45 -6.44
CA PRO A 74 45.92 40.31 -6.22
C PRO A 74 46.37 38.83 -6.29
N GLU A 75 47.53 38.63 -6.90
CA GLU A 75 48.49 37.52 -6.65
C GLU A 75 48.91 37.48 -5.16
N GLN A 76 49.48 36.43 -4.56
CA GLN A 76 49.90 35.03 -4.85
C GLN A 76 49.62 34.26 -3.51
N ASP A 77 49.60 32.93 -3.38
CA ASP A 77 50.72 31.96 -3.45
C ASP A 77 50.17 30.53 -3.27
N GLY A 78 51.00 29.51 -3.50
CA GLY A 78 50.56 28.12 -3.70
C GLY A 78 49.94 27.39 -2.48
N ALA A 79 48.95 26.56 -2.79
CA ALA A 79 48.53 25.39 -2.02
C ALA A 79 48.27 24.22 -3.00
N GLU A 80 48.33 23.00 -2.49
CA GLU A 80 48.31 21.75 -3.25
C GLU A 80 46.94 21.48 -3.89
N PRO A 81 46.85 20.67 -4.97
CA PRO A 81 45.55 20.23 -5.47
C PRO A 81 44.96 19.20 -4.51
N GLU A 82 44.13 19.65 -3.58
CA GLU A 82 43.25 18.79 -2.77
C GLU A 82 42.36 17.96 -3.71
N GLN A 83 42.74 16.70 -3.89
CA GLN A 83 41.90 15.67 -4.52
C GLN A 83 40.92 15.13 -3.47
N ASP A 84 40.06 16.00 -2.96
CA ASP A 84 39.00 15.66 -2.02
C ASP A 84 37.64 15.60 -2.72
N GLY A 85 36.85 14.59 -2.36
CA GLY A 85 35.62 14.24 -3.05
C GLY A 85 35.85 13.19 -4.14
N ALA A 86 36.16 11.97 -3.72
CA ALA A 86 35.67 10.83 -4.48
C ALA A 86 34.15 11.00 -4.58
N ASP A 87 33.62 11.13 -5.80
CA ASP A 87 32.19 11.02 -6.03
C ASP A 87 31.76 9.69 -5.42
N THR A 88 31.03 9.73 -4.31
CA THR A 88 30.41 8.53 -3.76
C THR A 88 29.55 7.99 -4.89
N GLU A 89 29.93 6.82 -5.41
CA GLU A 89 29.19 6.12 -6.45
C GLU A 89 27.86 5.73 -5.82
N HIS A 90 26.91 6.67 -5.86
CA HIS A 90 25.56 6.52 -5.34
C HIS A 90 24.92 5.45 -6.20
N ASP A 91 24.98 4.22 -5.70
CA ASP A 91 24.45 3.05 -6.38
C ASP A 91 23.02 3.37 -6.82
N MET A 92 22.79 3.27 -8.12
CA MET A 92 21.59 3.81 -8.73
C MET A 92 20.38 3.07 -8.13
N PRO A 93 19.37 3.78 -7.61
CA PRO A 93 18.24 3.19 -6.89
C PRO A 93 17.63 2.03 -7.69
N THR A 94 17.65 0.85 -7.08
CA THR A 94 17.21 -0.42 -7.67
C THR A 94 15.70 -0.45 -7.74
N ARG A 95 15.17 -0.35 -8.97
CA ARG A 95 13.73 -0.40 -9.25
C ARG A 95 13.38 -1.71 -9.96
N ILE A 96 12.53 -2.52 -9.34
CA ILE A 96 12.17 -3.86 -9.80
C ILE A 96 10.65 -3.99 -9.90
N LEU A 97 10.19 -4.49 -11.05
CA LEU A 97 8.79 -4.89 -11.26
C LEU A 97 8.66 -6.41 -11.34
N LEU A 98 7.88 -7.00 -10.45
CA LEU A 98 7.56 -8.43 -10.46
C LEU A 98 6.28 -8.66 -11.26
N GLU A 99 6.41 -9.07 -12.52
CA GLU A 99 5.27 -9.39 -13.39
C GLU A 99 4.94 -10.88 -13.35
N GLY A 100 3.67 -11.24 -13.30
CA GLY A 100 3.28 -12.64 -13.37
C GLY A 100 1.78 -12.89 -13.42
N ARG A 101 1.40 -14.13 -13.70
CA ARG A 101 -0.01 -14.54 -13.73
C ARG A 101 -0.64 -14.47 -12.33
N PRO A 102 -1.93 -14.12 -12.19
CA PRO A 102 -2.62 -14.17 -10.90
C PRO A 102 -2.45 -15.52 -10.21
N GLY A 103 -2.16 -15.49 -8.90
CA GLY A 103 -1.94 -16.70 -8.09
C GLY A 103 -0.61 -17.43 -8.32
N VAL A 104 0.36 -16.86 -9.04
CA VAL A 104 1.70 -17.48 -9.17
C VAL A 104 2.49 -17.47 -7.85
N GLY A 105 2.33 -16.42 -7.04
CA GLY A 105 3.00 -16.24 -5.74
C GLY A 105 3.65 -14.87 -5.51
N LYS A 106 3.29 -13.81 -6.27
CA LYS A 106 3.95 -12.48 -6.17
C LYS A 106 3.90 -11.88 -4.75
N THR A 107 2.72 -11.88 -4.13
CA THR A 107 2.51 -11.53 -2.70
C THR A 107 3.42 -12.33 -1.76
N THR A 108 3.60 -13.63 -2.02
CA THR A 108 4.48 -14.49 -1.22
C THR A 108 5.94 -14.08 -1.38
N ILE A 109 6.37 -13.70 -2.58
CA ILE A 109 7.73 -13.19 -2.82
C ILE A 109 7.94 -11.89 -2.03
N VAL A 110 7.02 -10.94 -2.13
CA VAL A 110 7.12 -9.65 -1.42
C VAL A 110 7.14 -9.83 0.10
N ARG A 111 6.28 -10.71 0.65
CA ARG A 111 6.29 -11.03 2.09
C ARG A 111 7.57 -11.71 2.55
N ARG A 112 8.14 -12.62 1.75
CA ARG A 112 9.45 -13.24 2.06
C ARG A 112 10.59 -12.22 1.94
N LEU A 113 10.56 -11.33 0.96
CA LEU A 113 11.54 -10.27 0.76
C LEU A 113 11.56 -9.29 1.95
N ALA A 114 10.38 -8.86 2.42
CA ALA A 114 10.25 -8.02 3.62
C ALA A 114 10.83 -8.69 4.87
N ALA A 115 10.68 -10.01 5.01
CA ALA A 115 11.23 -10.77 6.14
C ALA A 115 12.75 -11.02 6.04
N LEU A 116 13.29 -11.17 4.82
CA LEU A 116 14.73 -11.29 4.58
C LEU A 116 15.44 -9.95 4.85
N LEU A 117 14.93 -8.86 4.29
CA LEU A 117 15.49 -7.51 4.38
C LEU A 117 15.12 -6.78 5.69
N SER A 118 15.05 -7.51 6.80
CA SER A 118 14.68 -6.98 8.13
C SER A 118 15.68 -5.96 8.71
N THR A 119 16.86 -5.84 8.09
CA THR A 119 17.90 -4.84 8.36
C THR A 119 17.63 -3.49 7.70
N ARG A 120 16.78 -3.45 6.66
CA ARG A 120 16.42 -2.24 5.91
C ARG A 120 15.11 -1.62 6.41
N ARG A 121 14.92 -0.32 6.21
CA ARG A 121 13.64 0.35 6.50
C ARG A 121 12.65 0.09 5.35
N ALA A 122 12.03 -1.09 5.37
CA ALA A 122 11.03 -1.49 4.39
C ALA A 122 9.65 -0.88 4.73
N VAL A 123 9.06 -0.11 3.79
CA VAL A 123 7.74 0.51 3.95
C VAL A 123 6.83 0.27 2.75
N GLY A 124 5.51 0.30 2.96
CA GLY A 124 4.50 0.02 1.93
C GLY A 124 3.44 -0.96 2.41
N PHE A 125 2.95 -1.82 1.51
CA PHE A 125 1.82 -2.71 1.80
C PHE A 125 1.82 -4.00 0.95
N THR A 126 1.06 -4.99 1.41
CA THR A 126 0.67 -6.17 0.63
C THR A 126 -0.83 -6.37 0.58
N THR A 127 -1.30 -7.16 -0.39
CA THR A 127 -2.71 -7.45 -0.59
C THR A 127 -3.01 -8.93 -0.36
N GLU A 128 -3.96 -9.24 0.52
CA GLU A 128 -4.41 -10.60 0.82
C GLU A 128 -5.79 -10.89 0.19
N GLU A 129 -5.96 -12.06 -0.44
CA GLU A 129 -7.27 -12.49 -0.95
C GLU A 129 -8.20 -12.99 0.15
N ILE A 130 -9.35 -12.33 0.33
CA ILE A 130 -10.42 -12.80 1.22
C ILE A 130 -11.22 -13.88 0.48
N ARG A 131 -11.40 -15.05 1.11
CA ARG A 131 -12.06 -16.22 0.52
C ARG A 131 -13.01 -16.90 1.51
N HIS A 132 -14.30 -16.97 1.17
CA HIS A 132 -15.29 -17.77 1.91
C HIS A 132 -15.75 -18.95 1.06
N GLY A 133 -15.82 -20.15 1.64
CA GLY A 133 -16.25 -21.37 0.94
C GLY A 133 -15.42 -21.71 -0.32
N GLY A 134 -14.14 -21.35 -0.34
CA GLY A 134 -13.26 -21.50 -1.51
C GLY A 134 -13.46 -20.44 -2.62
N THR A 135 -14.44 -19.55 -2.49
CA THR A 135 -14.70 -18.45 -3.44
C THR A 135 -14.08 -17.15 -2.95
N ARG A 136 -13.32 -16.46 -3.81
CA ARG A 136 -12.75 -15.13 -3.49
C ARG A 136 -13.85 -14.06 -3.37
N SER A 137 -14.11 -13.59 -2.17
CA SER A 137 -15.11 -12.57 -1.84
C SER A 137 -14.55 -11.15 -1.85
N GLY A 138 -13.25 -10.99 -1.64
CA GLY A 138 -12.62 -9.67 -1.64
C GLY A 138 -11.09 -9.70 -1.53
N PHE A 139 -10.57 -8.53 -1.16
CA PHE A 139 -9.15 -8.24 -1.00
C PHE A 139 -8.96 -7.32 0.22
N ALA A 140 -8.01 -7.65 1.08
CA ALA A 140 -7.59 -6.82 2.20
C ALA A 140 -6.20 -6.22 1.89
N LEU A 141 -6.02 -4.95 2.20
CA LEU A 141 -4.71 -4.29 2.20
C LEU A 141 -4.15 -4.30 3.63
N GLU A 142 -2.87 -4.59 3.75
CA GLU A 142 -2.13 -4.77 5.01
C GLU A 142 -0.79 -4.05 4.90
N THR A 143 -0.45 -3.19 5.86
CA THR A 143 0.87 -2.53 5.94
C THR A 143 1.98 -3.57 6.12
N LEU A 144 3.21 -3.28 5.67
CA LEU A 144 4.34 -4.21 5.87
C LEU A 144 4.65 -4.50 7.34
N GLU A 145 4.40 -3.52 8.21
CA GLU A 145 4.55 -3.65 9.67
C GLU A 145 3.50 -4.61 10.28
N GLY A 146 2.43 -4.95 9.55
CA GLY A 146 1.37 -5.86 9.98
C GLY A 146 0.43 -5.29 11.03
N ASP A 147 0.56 -3.99 11.35
CA ASP A 147 -0.19 -3.28 12.39
C ASP A 147 -1.56 -2.78 11.89
N MET A 148 -1.66 -2.41 10.61
CA MET A 148 -2.87 -1.86 10.00
C MET A 148 -3.35 -2.74 8.84
N ARG A 149 -4.63 -3.14 8.91
CA ARG A 149 -5.29 -3.94 7.87
C ARG A 149 -6.72 -3.48 7.64
N ALA A 150 -7.15 -3.41 6.37
CA ALA A 150 -8.53 -3.08 6.01
C ALA A 150 -8.97 -3.74 4.69
N VAL A 151 -10.28 -3.95 4.53
CA VAL A 151 -10.86 -4.53 3.30
C VAL A 151 -10.87 -3.48 2.19
N LEU A 152 -9.93 -3.58 1.24
CA LEU A 152 -9.82 -2.68 0.09
C LEU A 152 -10.98 -2.89 -0.90
N ALA A 153 -11.36 -4.14 -1.16
CA ALA A 153 -12.42 -4.45 -2.12
C ALA A 153 -13.24 -5.68 -1.70
N HIS A 154 -14.57 -5.63 -1.89
CA HIS A 154 -15.46 -6.73 -1.58
C HIS A 154 -16.59 -6.87 -2.62
N VAL A 155 -17.17 -8.07 -2.76
CA VAL A 155 -18.37 -8.28 -3.60
C VAL A 155 -19.58 -7.48 -3.12
N ASP A 156 -19.71 -7.35 -1.80
CA ASP A 156 -20.84 -6.65 -1.16
C ASP A 156 -20.66 -5.12 -1.12
N PHE A 157 -19.47 -4.61 -1.45
CA PHE A 157 -19.27 -3.17 -1.57
C PHE A 157 -20.04 -2.67 -2.80
N PRO A 158 -20.88 -1.61 -2.68
CA PRO A 158 -21.74 -1.13 -3.75
C PRO A 158 -20.95 -0.48 -4.89
N GLY A 159 -19.80 0.13 -4.58
CA GLY A 159 -19.09 1.04 -5.48
C GLY A 159 -19.93 2.29 -5.80
N PRO A 160 -19.53 3.11 -6.79
CA PRO A 160 -18.25 3.04 -7.52
C PRO A 160 -17.05 3.50 -6.66
N PRO A 161 -15.81 3.22 -7.10
CA PRO A 161 -15.44 2.45 -8.29
C PRO A 161 -15.67 0.95 -8.11
N ARG A 162 -15.66 0.22 -9.24
CA ARG A 162 -15.77 -1.24 -9.30
C ARG A 162 -14.70 -1.82 -10.22
N VAL A 163 -14.14 -2.95 -9.83
CA VAL A 163 -13.22 -3.74 -10.67
C VAL A 163 -13.78 -5.15 -10.80
N GLY A 164 -14.35 -5.45 -11.96
CA GLY A 164 -15.16 -6.64 -12.15
C GLY A 164 -16.36 -6.65 -11.20
N ARG A 165 -16.51 -7.70 -10.40
CA ARG A 165 -17.60 -7.84 -9.42
C ARG A 165 -17.38 -7.13 -8.08
N TYR A 166 -16.17 -6.64 -7.81
CA TYR A 166 -15.82 -6.08 -6.50
C TYR A 166 -16.02 -4.56 -6.51
N GLY A 167 -16.71 -4.01 -5.51
CA GLY A 167 -16.63 -2.59 -5.18
C GLY A 167 -15.35 -2.32 -4.40
N VAL A 168 -14.76 -1.13 -4.57
CA VAL A 168 -13.46 -0.76 -3.99
C VAL A 168 -13.64 0.45 -3.05
N ASP A 169 -13.13 0.38 -1.82
CA ASP A 169 -13.01 1.53 -0.93
C ASP A 169 -11.65 2.22 -1.12
N LEU A 170 -11.61 3.26 -1.96
CA LEU A 170 -10.42 4.08 -2.14
C LEU A 170 -9.92 4.73 -0.84
N GLY A 171 -10.80 4.90 0.15
CA GLY A 171 -10.42 5.41 1.46
C GLY A 171 -9.45 4.49 2.20
N VAL A 172 -9.41 3.19 1.89
CA VAL A 172 -8.38 2.28 2.42
C VAL A 172 -7.00 2.64 1.88
N MET A 173 -6.87 2.93 0.58
CA MET A 173 -5.61 3.39 -0.01
C MET A 173 -5.14 4.69 0.67
N GLU A 174 -6.04 5.65 0.85
CA GLU A 174 -5.72 6.94 1.46
C GLU A 174 -5.27 6.85 2.92
N ARG A 175 -5.83 5.91 3.69
CA ARG A 175 -5.52 5.73 5.12
C ARG A 175 -4.31 4.84 5.39
N LEU A 176 -4.07 3.81 4.59
CA LEU A 176 -3.04 2.79 4.85
C LEU A 176 -1.87 2.86 3.86
N ALA A 177 -2.13 3.02 2.57
CA ALA A 177 -1.07 2.99 1.55
C ALA A 177 -0.37 4.35 1.38
N LEU A 178 -1.11 5.45 1.32
CA LEU A 178 -0.52 6.77 1.04
C LEU A 178 0.42 7.30 2.14
N PRO A 179 0.12 7.19 3.45
CA PRO A 179 0.97 7.81 4.47
C PRO A 179 2.44 7.30 4.49
N PRO A 180 2.73 5.99 4.56
CA PRO A 180 4.12 5.51 4.57
C PRO A 180 4.82 5.80 3.24
N LEU A 181 4.14 5.64 2.11
CA LEU A 181 4.69 5.87 0.78
C LEU A 181 5.05 7.34 0.51
N ARG A 182 4.24 8.28 1.02
CA ARG A 182 4.55 9.72 0.95
C ARG A 182 5.68 10.11 1.89
N SER A 183 5.75 9.50 3.07
CA SER A 183 6.85 9.75 4.01
C SER A 183 8.19 9.31 3.43
N ALA A 184 8.25 8.15 2.77
CA ALA A 184 9.43 7.70 2.06
C ALA A 184 9.80 8.66 0.92
N ALA A 185 8.84 8.97 0.04
CA ALA A 185 9.07 9.82 -1.13
C ALA A 185 9.53 11.26 -0.81
N ALA A 186 9.18 11.79 0.37
CA ALA A 186 9.52 13.16 0.77
C ALA A 186 10.93 13.29 1.35
N GLU A 187 11.37 12.31 2.14
CA GLU A 187 12.67 12.31 2.83
C GLU A 187 13.33 10.92 2.68
N PRO A 188 13.94 10.62 1.51
CA PRO A 188 14.68 9.39 1.28
C PRO A 188 15.84 9.24 2.28
N ALA A 189 15.90 8.13 3.00
CA ALA A 189 17.04 7.76 3.83
C ALA A 189 17.84 6.60 3.20
N PRO A 190 19.18 6.56 3.32
CA PRO A 190 19.98 5.41 2.90
C PRO A 190 19.47 4.11 3.55
N GLY A 191 19.24 3.08 2.73
CA GLY A 191 18.67 1.81 3.17
C GLY A 191 17.14 1.75 3.18
N ASP A 192 16.42 2.82 2.83
CA ASP A 192 14.97 2.79 2.60
C ASP A 192 14.60 1.85 1.45
N LEU A 193 13.52 1.10 1.62
CA LEU A 193 13.00 0.18 0.61
C LEU A 193 11.48 0.28 0.55
N VAL A 194 10.93 0.43 -0.64
CA VAL A 194 9.48 0.47 -0.86
C VAL A 194 9.00 -0.83 -1.47
N LEU A 195 8.12 -1.55 -0.76
CA LEU A 195 7.48 -2.78 -1.25
C LEU A 195 5.99 -2.55 -1.51
N ILE A 196 5.54 -2.82 -2.73
CA ILE A 196 4.15 -2.59 -3.18
C ILE A 196 3.60 -3.87 -3.82
N ASP A 197 2.61 -4.51 -3.17
CA ASP A 197 1.85 -5.61 -3.76
C ASP A 197 0.34 -5.28 -3.70
N GLU A 198 -0.31 -4.85 -4.79
CA GLU A 198 0.10 -4.85 -6.21
C GLU A 198 -0.20 -3.49 -6.89
N LEU A 199 0.54 -3.12 -7.94
CA LEU A 199 0.15 -2.03 -8.86
C LEU A 199 -0.95 -2.52 -9.82
N GLY A 200 -2.11 -2.84 -9.24
CA GLY A 200 -3.26 -3.40 -9.93
C GLY A 200 -4.36 -2.37 -10.20
N ARG A 201 -5.40 -2.81 -10.92
CA ARG A 201 -6.55 -1.94 -11.28
C ARG A 201 -7.38 -1.49 -10.07
N MET A 202 -7.26 -2.12 -8.91
CA MET A 202 -8.01 -1.74 -7.70
C MET A 202 -7.32 -0.60 -6.97
N GLU A 203 -6.01 -0.68 -6.88
CA GLU A 203 -5.09 0.26 -6.24
C GLU A 203 -4.95 1.52 -7.12
N LEU A 204 -4.71 1.33 -8.41
CA LEU A 204 -4.61 2.40 -9.41
C LEU A 204 -5.94 3.13 -9.68
N ALA A 205 -7.07 2.65 -9.16
CA ALA A 205 -8.32 3.42 -9.14
C ALA A 205 -8.25 4.63 -8.19
N CYS A 206 -7.27 4.69 -7.27
CA CYS A 206 -6.94 5.87 -6.48
C CYS A 206 -5.95 6.78 -7.24
N THR A 207 -6.41 7.93 -7.73
CA THR A 207 -5.54 8.90 -8.43
C THR A 207 -4.39 9.41 -7.55
N ALA A 208 -4.62 9.59 -6.25
CA ALA A 208 -3.59 10.02 -5.30
C ALA A 208 -2.51 8.93 -5.08
N PHE A 209 -2.86 7.66 -5.26
CA PHE A 209 -1.90 6.55 -5.25
C PHE A 209 -1.06 6.54 -6.53
N GLN A 210 -1.68 6.67 -7.71
CA GLN A 210 -0.93 6.80 -8.97
C GLN A 210 0.13 7.91 -8.88
N GLU A 211 -0.23 9.08 -8.32
CA GLU A 211 0.68 10.21 -8.20
C GLU A 211 1.82 9.94 -7.20
N THR A 212 1.51 9.34 -6.06
CA THR A 212 2.53 8.95 -5.07
C THR A 212 3.50 7.93 -5.67
N VAL A 213 3.01 6.98 -6.49
CA VAL A 213 3.87 6.03 -7.21
C VAL A 213 4.73 6.72 -8.28
N ARG A 214 4.23 7.73 -9.01
CA ARG A 214 5.07 8.51 -9.95
C ARG A 214 6.23 9.20 -9.24
N ILE A 215 5.96 9.83 -8.09
CA ILE A 215 6.99 10.51 -7.28
C ILE A 215 8.01 9.50 -6.76
N LEU A 216 7.57 8.36 -6.21
CA LEU A 216 8.46 7.28 -5.76
C LEU A 216 9.39 6.79 -6.87
N PHE A 217 8.84 6.43 -8.03
CA PHE A 217 9.65 6.00 -9.19
C PHE A 217 10.49 7.14 -9.80
N ALA A 218 10.44 8.37 -9.29
CA ALA A 218 11.34 9.47 -9.62
C ALA A 218 12.31 9.85 -8.48
N SER A 219 12.19 9.21 -7.30
CA SER A 219 13.01 9.44 -6.12
C SER A 219 14.14 8.43 -5.99
N ASP A 220 15.17 8.78 -5.20
CA ASP A 220 16.35 7.93 -4.95
C ASP A 220 16.09 6.94 -3.80
N ILE A 221 15.16 6.02 -4.05
CA ILE A 221 14.74 4.95 -3.14
C ILE A 221 14.64 3.64 -3.92
N ASP A 222 15.03 2.53 -3.29
CA ASP A 222 14.84 1.19 -3.85
C ASP A 222 13.36 0.79 -3.83
N ILE A 223 12.87 0.23 -4.93
CA ILE A 223 11.45 -0.12 -5.08
C ILE A 223 11.32 -1.53 -5.64
N VAL A 224 10.55 -2.37 -4.96
CA VAL A 224 10.03 -3.62 -5.53
C VAL A 224 8.51 -3.57 -5.54
N ALA A 225 7.93 -3.48 -6.73
CA ALA A 225 6.48 -3.48 -6.90
C ALA A 225 6.03 -4.68 -7.75
N THR A 226 4.86 -5.23 -7.46
CA THR A 226 4.28 -6.29 -8.29
C THR A 226 3.31 -5.71 -9.31
N VAL A 227 3.22 -6.32 -10.49
CA VAL A 227 2.35 -5.89 -11.61
C VAL A 227 1.65 -7.07 -12.28
N HIS A 228 0.46 -6.82 -12.82
CA HIS A 228 -0.23 -7.79 -13.67
C HIS A 228 0.41 -7.84 -15.06
N ALA A 229 0.47 -9.03 -15.64
CA ALA A 229 0.80 -9.25 -17.07
C ALA A 229 -0.30 -8.78 -18.05
N HIS A 230 -1.35 -8.12 -17.56
CA HIS A 230 -2.36 -7.47 -18.40
C HIS A 230 -1.89 -6.04 -18.70
N SER A 231 -2.13 -5.57 -19.91
CA SER A 231 -1.86 -4.19 -20.29
C SER A 231 -2.72 -3.23 -19.46
N ASP A 232 -2.06 -2.20 -18.94
CA ASP A 232 -2.64 -1.06 -18.25
C ASP A 232 -1.73 0.15 -18.51
N PRO A 233 -2.24 1.30 -19.01
CA PRO A 233 -1.40 2.42 -19.44
C PRO A 233 -0.44 2.95 -18.37
N PHE A 234 -0.77 2.83 -17.08
CA PHE A 234 0.11 3.26 -16.00
C PHE A 234 1.24 2.25 -15.81
N THR A 235 0.93 0.96 -15.70
CA THR A 235 1.96 -0.07 -15.49
C THR A 235 2.82 -0.29 -16.72
N ASP A 236 2.27 -0.18 -17.93
CA ASP A 236 3.01 -0.37 -19.18
C ASP A 236 4.01 0.78 -19.41
N ALA A 237 3.68 2.01 -19.00
CA ALA A 237 4.63 3.12 -18.99
C ALA A 237 5.80 2.87 -18.03
N LEU A 238 5.57 2.23 -16.87
CA LEU A 238 6.67 1.82 -15.97
C LEU A 238 7.48 0.66 -16.57
N LYS A 239 6.85 -0.38 -17.13
CA LYS A 239 7.55 -1.53 -17.75
C LYS A 239 8.47 -1.13 -18.91
N GLN A 240 8.24 0.01 -19.55
CA GLN A 240 9.04 0.54 -20.67
C GLN A 240 10.21 1.43 -20.22
N ARG A 241 10.35 1.74 -18.93
CA ARG A 241 11.44 2.58 -18.43
C ARG A 241 12.78 1.81 -18.41
N PRO A 242 13.88 2.41 -18.90
CA PRO A 242 15.18 1.73 -18.96
C PRO A 242 15.82 1.52 -17.58
N ASP A 243 15.43 2.29 -16.57
CA ASP A 243 15.92 2.19 -15.20
C ASP A 243 15.15 1.18 -14.32
N ILE A 244 14.20 0.43 -14.91
CA ILE A 244 13.37 -0.55 -14.21
C ILE A 244 13.69 -1.97 -14.68
N THR A 245 14.08 -2.84 -13.74
CA THR A 245 14.24 -4.28 -14.03
C THR A 245 12.88 -4.98 -13.97
N LEU A 246 12.38 -5.46 -15.12
CA LEU A 246 11.19 -6.30 -15.19
C LEU A 246 11.55 -7.79 -14.97
N VAL A 247 11.04 -8.40 -13.91
CA VAL A 247 11.27 -9.81 -13.55
C VAL A 247 9.99 -10.61 -13.79
N GLN A 248 10.08 -11.63 -14.64
CA GLN A 248 8.98 -12.56 -14.92
C GLN A 248 8.89 -13.65 -13.85
N VAL A 249 7.84 -13.60 -13.03
CA VAL A 249 7.55 -14.58 -11.98
C VAL A 249 6.81 -15.77 -12.57
N THR A 250 7.43 -16.94 -12.44
CA THR A 250 6.93 -18.24 -12.89
C THR A 250 6.87 -19.22 -11.72
N ARG A 251 6.26 -20.39 -11.93
CA ARG A 251 6.30 -21.47 -10.92
C ARG A 251 7.69 -22.08 -10.70
N ALA A 252 8.64 -21.84 -11.62
CA ALA A 252 9.98 -22.43 -11.56
C ALA A 252 11.00 -21.58 -10.79
N ASN A 253 10.83 -20.24 -10.76
CA ASN A 253 11.75 -19.32 -10.10
C ASN A 253 11.19 -18.66 -8.83
N ARG A 254 9.86 -18.61 -8.64
CA ARG A 254 9.21 -17.91 -7.50
C ARG A 254 9.72 -18.28 -6.10
N ASP A 255 10.27 -19.48 -5.93
CA ASP A 255 10.68 -20.01 -4.63
C ASP A 255 12.15 -19.63 -4.30
N ALA A 256 12.93 -19.18 -5.29
CA ALA A 256 14.31 -18.65 -5.16
C ALA A 256 14.41 -17.13 -5.35
N LEU A 257 13.45 -16.51 -6.07
CA LEU A 257 13.40 -15.07 -6.28
C LEU A 257 13.51 -14.22 -5.00
N PRO A 258 12.93 -14.56 -3.84
CA PRO A 258 13.07 -13.74 -2.64
C PRO A 258 14.53 -13.60 -2.19
N GLU A 259 15.29 -14.70 -2.24
CA GLU A 259 16.70 -14.76 -1.91
C GLU A 259 17.56 -14.02 -2.94
N ASP A 260 17.32 -14.24 -4.25
CA ASP A 260 18.02 -13.54 -5.34
C ASP A 260 17.81 -12.01 -5.27
N LEU A 261 16.58 -11.58 -4.96
CA LEU A 261 16.21 -10.17 -4.83
C LEU A 261 16.78 -9.55 -3.55
N ALA A 262 16.81 -10.29 -2.44
CA ALA A 262 17.41 -9.83 -1.20
C ALA A 262 18.92 -9.59 -1.38
N ALA A 263 19.66 -10.56 -1.94
CA ALA A 263 21.09 -10.43 -2.20
C ALA A 263 21.42 -9.25 -3.13
N ARG A 264 20.55 -8.94 -4.11
CA ARG A 264 20.70 -7.76 -4.97
C ARG A 264 20.42 -6.44 -4.22
N LEU A 265 19.53 -6.45 -3.22
CA LEU A 265 19.13 -5.26 -2.47
C LEU A 265 19.96 -5.02 -1.21
N GLU A 266 20.74 -5.98 -0.72
CA GLU A 266 21.69 -5.74 0.37
C GLU A 266 23.03 -5.17 -0.12
N GLY A 267 23.36 -5.37 -1.41
CA GLY A 267 24.64 -5.00 -1.98
C GLY A 267 25.78 -5.94 -1.55
N PRO A 268 26.96 -5.86 -2.21
CA PRO A 268 28.18 -6.52 -1.76
C PRO A 268 28.89 -5.79 -0.59
#